data_AF-A0A242P1Y1-F1
#
_entry.id   AF-A0A242P1Y1-F1
#
_cell.length_a   1.000
_cell.length_b   1.000
_cell.length_c   1.000
_cell.angle_alpha   90.00
_cell.angle_beta   90.00
_cell.angle_gamma   90.00
#
_symmetry.space_group_name_H-M   'P 1'
#
loop_
_entity.id
_entity.type
_entity.pdbx_description
1 polymer ?
#
loop_
_entity_poly.entity_id
_entity_poly.type
_entity_poly.pdbx_seq_one_letter_code
_entity_poly.pdbx_strand_id
1 'polypeptide(L)'
;MFICDKFSFIENQLLNNMDKWKLNIRKLIERLFFLFLIGLILYLPIKFVKYHLFDLSYQEILEFSWRTDGCRVLDTMKYTTKCPCPSFIESDDYITISDDGDLYFENELFGKLILKDKPSFFPDPSEILSGGFMEIIRSDLGVVCYYDSVSKF
;
A
#
# COMPACT_ATOMS: atom_id res chain seq x y z
N MET A 1 -52.22 15.43 -48.36
CA MET A 1 -50.95 14.73 -48.66
C MET A 1 -49.74 15.35 -47.94
N PHE A 2 -49.64 16.68 -47.82
CA PHE A 2 -48.47 17.38 -47.25
C PHE A 2 -48.18 17.20 -45.74
N ILE A 3 -49.15 16.78 -44.90
CA ILE A 3 -48.94 16.69 -43.45
C ILE A 3 -48.18 15.41 -43.06
N CYS A 4 -48.43 14.29 -43.76
CA CYS A 4 -47.76 13.01 -43.50
C CYS A 4 -46.26 13.06 -43.85
N ASP A 5 -45.90 13.77 -44.92
CA ASP A 5 -44.49 13.92 -45.34
C ASP A 5 -43.67 14.76 -44.35
N LYS A 6 -44.31 15.74 -43.68
CA LYS A 6 -43.64 16.59 -42.69
C LYS A 6 -43.42 15.86 -41.37
N PHE A 7 -44.36 15.01 -40.97
CA PHE A 7 -44.22 14.15 -39.79
C PHE A 7 -43.14 13.08 -40.00
N SER A 8 -43.11 12.40 -41.14
CA SER A 8 -42.08 11.39 -41.44
C SER A 8 -40.68 11.99 -41.52
N PHE A 9 -40.55 13.23 -42.00
CA PHE A 9 -39.28 13.96 -42.01
C PHE A 9 -38.75 14.25 -40.59
N ILE A 10 -39.61 14.73 -39.69
CA ILE A 10 -39.23 15.03 -38.29
C ILE A 10 -38.86 13.73 -37.55
N GLU A 11 -39.64 12.67 -37.76
CA GLU A 11 -39.39 11.36 -37.15
C GLU A 11 -38.05 10.76 -37.62
N ASN A 12 -37.76 10.81 -38.93
CA ASN A 12 -36.46 10.40 -39.47
C ASN A 12 -35.30 11.26 -38.97
N GLN A 13 -35.51 12.57 -38.74
CA GLN A 13 -34.47 13.43 -38.20
C GLN A 13 -34.18 13.14 -36.72
N LEU A 14 -35.20 12.82 -35.93
CA LEU A 14 -35.08 12.40 -34.53
C LEU A 14 -34.38 11.04 -34.41
N LEU A 15 -34.76 10.06 -35.22
CA LEU A 15 -34.11 8.74 -35.27
C LEU A 15 -32.62 8.84 -35.61
N ASN A 16 -32.27 9.60 -36.65
CA ASN A 16 -30.87 9.83 -37.02
C ASN A 16 -30.07 10.53 -35.90
N ASN A 17 -30.68 11.49 -35.21
CA ASN A 17 -30.04 12.15 -34.07
C ASN A 17 -29.85 11.20 -32.88
N MET A 18 -30.83 10.34 -32.59
CA MET A 18 -30.72 9.32 -31.54
C MET A 18 -29.65 8.28 -31.85
N ASP A 19 -29.56 7.81 -33.09
CA ASP A 19 -28.53 6.83 -33.50
C ASP A 19 -27.12 7.44 -33.46
N LYS A 20 -26.98 8.71 -33.88
CA LYS A 20 -25.72 9.45 -33.74
C LYS A 20 -25.34 9.64 -32.27
N TRP A 21 -26.30 9.88 -31.39
CA TRP A 21 -26.08 10.04 -29.95
C TRP A 21 -25.65 8.71 -29.30
N LYS A 22 -26.32 7.60 -29.64
CA LYS A 22 -25.92 6.24 -29.22
C LYS A 22 -24.51 5.89 -29.68
N LEU A 23 -24.17 6.20 -30.94
CA LEU A 23 -22.82 5.95 -31.49
C LEU A 23 -21.75 6.75 -30.73
N ASN A 24 -22.04 8.01 -30.39
CA ASN A 24 -21.13 8.86 -29.63
C ASN A 24 -20.95 8.38 -28.18
N ILE A 25 -22.02 7.96 -27.50
CA ILE A 25 -21.92 7.37 -26.15
C ILE A 25 -21.08 6.10 -26.19
N ARG A 26 -21.34 5.21 -27.14
CA ARG A 26 -20.58 3.96 -27.27
C ARG A 26 -19.08 4.24 -27.41
N LYS A 27 -18.70 5.19 -28.28
CA LYS A 27 -17.30 5.63 -28.43
C LYS A 27 -16.71 6.22 -27.14
N LEU A 28 -17.51 6.96 -26.37
CA LEU A 28 -17.08 7.51 -25.09
C LEU A 28 -16.80 6.41 -24.06
N ILE A 29 -17.72 5.44 -23.94
CA ILE A 29 -17.58 4.28 -23.04
C ILE A 29 -16.33 3.47 -23.41
N GLU A 30 -16.15 3.17 -24.70
CA GLU A 30 -14.97 2.45 -25.19
C GLU A 30 -13.65 3.18 -24.83
N ARG A 31 -13.61 4.52 -24.96
CA ARG A 31 -12.44 5.31 -24.56
C ARG A 31 -12.20 5.29 -23.05
N LEU A 32 -13.25 5.44 -22.24
CA LEU A 32 -13.14 5.39 -20.78
C LEU A 32 -12.67 4.02 -20.30
N PHE A 33 -13.20 2.95 -20.89
CA PHE A 33 -12.75 1.59 -20.61
C PHE A 33 -11.27 1.38 -21.00
N PHE A 34 -10.85 1.92 -22.13
CA PHE A 34 -9.45 1.85 -22.56
C PHE A 34 -8.52 2.61 -21.60
N LEU A 35 -8.91 3.80 -21.13
CA LEU A 35 -8.16 4.56 -20.13
C LEU A 35 -8.08 3.82 -18.80
N PHE A 36 -9.18 3.20 -18.36
CA PHE A 36 -9.20 2.35 -17.18
C PHE A 36 -8.24 1.15 -17.32
N LEU A 37 -8.25 0.47 -18.46
CA LEU A 37 -7.32 -0.63 -18.76
C LEU A 37 -5.86 -0.17 -18.74
N ILE A 38 -5.54 0.96 -19.35
CA ILE A 38 -4.19 1.54 -19.30
C ILE A 38 -3.79 1.79 -17.84
N GLY A 39 -4.67 2.40 -17.05
CA GLY A 39 -4.42 2.64 -15.63
C GLY A 39 -4.14 1.35 -14.86
N LEU A 40 -4.90 0.30 -15.12
CA LEU A 40 -4.75 -1.00 -14.47
C LEU A 40 -3.44 -1.70 -14.88
N ILE A 41 -3.08 -1.65 -16.16
CA ILE A 41 -1.83 -2.21 -16.69
C ILE A 41 -0.62 -1.45 -16.15
N LEU A 42 -0.71 -0.12 -16.05
CA LEU A 42 0.39 0.72 -15.55
C LEU A 42 0.50 0.72 -14.02
N TYR A 43 -0.55 0.34 -13.29
CA TYR A 43 -0.54 0.35 -11.83
C TYR A 43 0.59 -0.51 -11.24
N LEU A 44 0.72 -1.76 -11.68
CA LEU A 44 1.73 -2.69 -11.17
C LEU A 44 3.18 -2.20 -11.44
N PRO A 45 3.58 -1.83 -12.68
CA PRO A 45 4.93 -1.34 -12.91
C PRO A 45 5.21 -0.02 -12.20
N ILE A 46 4.23 0.89 -12.09
CA ILE A 46 4.39 2.12 -11.30
C ILE A 46 4.63 1.79 -9.82
N LYS A 47 3.86 0.86 -9.24
CA LYS A 47 4.03 0.42 -7.86
C LYS A 47 5.41 -0.21 -7.64
N PHE A 48 5.85 -1.07 -8.55
CA PHE A 48 7.18 -1.70 -8.53
C PHE A 48 8.30 -0.68 -8.57
N VAL A 49 8.25 0.27 -9.51
CA VAL A 49 9.25 1.33 -9.63
C VAL A 49 9.26 2.21 -8.38
N LYS A 50 8.09 2.58 -7.85
CA LYS A 50 7.99 3.36 -6.61
C LYS A 50 8.68 2.63 -5.45
N TYR A 51 8.41 1.34 -5.31
CA TYR A 51 8.95 0.51 -4.23
C TYR A 51 10.47 0.42 -4.23
N HIS A 52 11.07 0.27 -5.41
CA HIS A 52 12.52 0.08 -5.54
C HIS A 52 13.30 1.40 -5.62
N LEU A 53 12.69 2.49 -6.09
CA LEU A 53 13.37 3.78 -6.24
C LEU A 53 13.21 4.70 -5.02
N PHE A 54 12.16 4.52 -4.22
CA PHE A 54 11.88 5.38 -3.06
C PHE A 54 11.94 4.57 -1.78
N ASP A 55 12.27 5.26 -0.68
CA ASP A 55 12.15 4.69 0.65
C ASP A 55 10.69 4.49 1.03
N LEU A 56 10.43 3.40 1.76
CA LEU A 56 9.09 3.12 2.26
C LEU A 56 8.74 4.25 3.22
N SER A 57 7.54 4.79 3.06
CA SER A 57 7.03 5.68 4.09
C SER A 57 6.85 4.89 5.38
N TYR A 58 6.93 5.58 6.52
CA TYR A 58 6.64 4.93 7.79
C TYR A 58 5.23 4.33 7.86
N GLN A 59 4.27 4.89 7.10
CA GLN A 59 2.94 4.28 6.96
C GLN A 59 2.97 2.96 6.19
N GLU A 60 3.76 2.87 5.12
CA GLU A 60 3.92 1.63 4.35
C GLU A 60 4.61 0.53 5.18
N ILE A 61 5.46 0.88 6.15
CA ILE A 61 6.09 -0.07 7.08
C ILE A 61 5.06 -0.77 7.98
N LEU A 62 4.00 -0.06 8.40
CA LEU A 62 2.92 -0.61 9.22
C LEU A 62 1.99 -1.56 8.47
N GLU A 63 2.00 -1.54 7.13
CA GLU A 63 1.21 -2.50 6.34
C GLU A 63 1.74 -3.94 6.48
N PHE A 64 2.96 -4.11 6.98
CA PHE A 64 3.59 -5.41 7.21
C PHE A 64 3.45 -5.85 8.67
N SER A 65 3.39 -7.16 8.87
CA SER A 65 3.50 -7.75 10.22
C SER A 65 4.95 -8.03 10.54
N TRP A 66 5.34 -7.82 11.79
CA TRP A 66 6.73 -7.90 12.23
C TRP A 66 6.88 -8.83 13.42
N ARG A 67 7.83 -9.75 13.36
CA ARG A 67 8.15 -10.69 14.43
C ARG A 67 9.48 -10.33 15.07
N THR A 68 9.56 -10.39 16.39
CA THR A 68 10.83 -10.18 17.08
C THR A 68 11.82 -11.31 16.81
N ASP A 69 13.04 -10.91 16.43
CA ASP A 69 14.20 -11.80 16.27
C ASP A 69 15.12 -11.74 17.51
N GLY A 70 15.10 -10.63 18.25
CA GLY A 70 15.80 -10.53 19.53
C GLY A 70 16.00 -9.09 19.99
N CYS A 71 16.89 -8.89 20.95
CA CYS A 71 17.34 -7.54 21.32
C CYS A 71 18.72 -7.53 21.97
N ARG A 72 19.32 -6.35 21.96
CA ARG A 72 20.57 -6.03 22.64
C ARG A 72 20.40 -4.86 23.59
N VAL A 73 21.30 -4.75 24.57
CA VAL A 73 21.40 -3.57 25.42
C VAL A 73 21.93 -2.40 24.59
N LEU A 74 21.29 -1.25 24.72
CA LEU A 74 21.64 -0.01 24.02
C LEU A 74 23.12 0.32 24.26
N ASP A 75 23.79 0.83 23.22
CA ASP A 75 25.22 1.17 23.22
C ASP A 75 26.19 0.01 23.53
N THR A 76 25.70 -1.23 23.47
CA THR A 76 26.55 -2.42 23.60
C THR A 76 26.26 -3.43 22.49
N MET A 77 27.13 -4.43 22.35
CA MET A 77 26.88 -5.63 21.53
C MET A 77 26.34 -6.80 22.36
N LYS A 78 25.91 -6.56 23.61
CA LYS A 78 25.42 -7.63 24.48
C LYS A 78 23.96 -7.92 24.18
N TYR A 79 23.71 -9.14 23.72
CA TYR A 79 22.36 -9.67 23.54
C TYR A 79 21.73 -10.02 24.89
N THR A 80 20.43 -9.73 25.02
CA THR A 80 19.68 -10.00 26.24
C THR A 80 18.96 -11.34 26.10
N THR A 81 19.12 -12.23 27.08
CA THR A 81 18.44 -13.55 27.09
C THR A 81 16.93 -13.43 27.27
N LYS A 82 16.46 -12.35 27.89
CA LYS A 82 15.03 -12.00 27.98
C LYS A 82 14.81 -10.67 27.28
N CYS A 83 14.08 -10.72 26.17
CA CYS A 83 13.77 -9.52 25.43
C CYS A 83 12.48 -8.88 25.95
N PRO A 84 12.50 -7.62 26.42
CA PRO A 84 11.30 -6.95 26.92
C PRO A 84 10.40 -6.41 25.80
N CYS A 85 10.78 -6.65 24.53
CA CYS A 85 10.04 -6.17 23.36
C CYS A 85 8.86 -7.12 23.06
N PRO A 86 7.71 -6.59 22.58
CA PRO A 86 6.58 -7.42 22.14
C PRO A 86 7.03 -8.36 21.04
N SER A 87 6.68 -9.64 21.14
CA SER A 87 7.09 -10.70 20.22
C SER A 87 6.58 -10.52 18.79
N PHE A 88 5.51 -9.75 18.62
CA PHE A 88 4.86 -9.51 17.35
C PHE A 88 4.25 -8.11 17.31
N ILE A 89 4.33 -7.46 16.16
CA ILE A 89 3.67 -6.18 15.87
C ILE A 89 2.84 -6.42 14.63
N GLU A 90 1.52 -6.40 14.81
CA GLU A 90 0.56 -6.49 13.70
C GLU A 90 0.28 -5.11 13.12
N SER A 91 -0.16 -5.10 11.87
CA SER A 91 -0.82 -3.95 11.27
C SER A 91 -2.11 -3.67 12.05
N ASP A 92 -2.10 -2.68 12.92
CA ASP A 92 -3.25 -2.28 13.74
C ASP A 92 -3.45 -0.76 13.68
N ASP A 93 -4.71 -0.33 13.76
CA ASP A 93 -5.14 1.07 13.64
C ASP A 93 -4.68 1.93 14.85
N TYR A 94 -4.28 1.29 15.96
CA TYR A 94 -3.77 1.97 17.15
C TYR A 94 -2.26 2.23 17.13
N ILE A 95 -1.59 1.83 16.05
CA ILE A 95 -0.15 2.03 15.86
C ILE A 95 0.06 3.19 14.91
N THR A 96 0.87 4.16 15.33
CA THR A 96 1.24 5.29 14.46
C THR A 96 2.75 5.50 14.49
N ILE A 97 3.29 5.97 13.37
CA ILE A 97 4.70 6.35 13.28
C ILE A 97 4.77 7.78 12.76
N SER A 98 5.56 8.62 13.43
CA SER A 98 5.83 10.00 12.97
C SER A 98 6.74 10.01 11.74
N ASP A 99 6.79 11.14 11.04
CA ASP A 99 7.71 11.32 9.91
C ASP A 99 9.19 11.20 10.32
N ASP A 100 9.50 11.38 11.61
CA ASP A 100 10.84 11.23 12.17
C ASP A 100 11.15 9.78 12.63
N GLY A 101 10.19 8.87 12.48
CA GLY A 101 10.30 7.45 12.85
C GLY A 101 9.95 7.14 14.31
N ASP A 102 9.31 8.05 15.03
CA ASP A 102 8.87 7.76 16.40
C ASP A 102 7.60 6.91 16.35
N LEU A 103 7.67 5.71 16.93
CA LEU A 103 6.59 4.73 16.98
C LEU A 103 5.76 4.93 18.24
N TYR A 104 4.43 4.95 18.09
CA TYR A 104 3.48 5.10 19.18
C TYR A 104 2.47 3.94 19.19
N PHE A 105 2.14 3.46 20.39
CA PHE A 105 0.99 2.59 20.63
C PHE A 105 -0.02 3.36 21.49
N GLU A 106 -1.28 3.46 21.06
CA GLU A 106 -2.33 4.16 21.81
C GLU A 106 -1.95 5.61 22.22
N ASN A 107 -1.16 6.30 21.38
CA ASN A 107 -0.56 7.63 21.61
C ASN A 107 0.58 7.69 22.65
N GLU A 108 1.04 6.57 23.18
CA GLU A 108 2.23 6.51 24.02
C GLU A 108 3.47 6.23 23.18
N LEU A 109 4.53 7.03 23.38
CA LEU A 109 5.79 6.84 22.68
C LEU A 109 6.40 5.50 23.09
N PHE A 110 6.50 4.60 22.12
CA PHE A 110 7.11 3.31 22.32
C PHE A 110 8.61 3.38 22.11
N GLY A 111 9.07 3.98 21.01
CA GLY A 111 10.49 4.07 20.69
C GLY A 111 10.73 4.59 19.29
N LYS A 112 11.99 4.66 18.89
CA LYS A 112 12.38 5.15 17.56
C LYS A 112 12.61 3.98 16.60
N LEU A 113 11.82 3.91 15.55
CA LEU A 113 11.88 2.90 14.50
C LEU A 113 12.89 3.28 13.42
N ILE A 114 13.70 2.31 13.03
CA ILE A 114 14.67 2.41 11.95
C ILE A 114 14.50 1.17 11.06
N LEU A 115 14.01 1.39 9.84
CA LEU A 115 13.99 0.34 8.82
C LEU A 115 15.42 0.14 8.29
N LYS A 116 15.91 -1.09 8.34
CA LYS A 116 17.22 -1.46 7.79
C LYS A 116 17.06 -2.04 6.40
N ASP A 117 16.15 -3.00 6.27
CA ASP A 117 15.88 -3.69 5.02
C ASP A 117 14.38 -3.69 4.75
N LYS A 118 14.02 -3.35 3.51
CA LYS A 118 12.63 -3.40 3.05
C LYS A 118 12.23 -4.87 2.87
N PRO A 119 10.97 -5.24 3.16
CA PRO A 119 10.43 -6.53 2.75
C PRO A 119 10.63 -6.80 1.25
N SER A 120 10.49 -8.04 0.81
CA SER A 120 10.46 -8.34 -0.62
C SER A 120 9.15 -7.83 -1.22
N PHE A 121 9.23 -7.16 -2.38
CA PHE A 121 8.04 -6.78 -3.15
C PHE A 121 7.23 -7.99 -3.62
N PHE A 122 7.93 -9.08 -3.93
CA PHE A 122 7.35 -10.39 -4.25
C PHE A 122 7.79 -11.37 -3.15
N PRO A 123 7.10 -11.42 -2.01
CA PRO A 123 7.43 -12.37 -0.97
C PRO A 123 7.23 -13.79 -1.50
N ASP A 124 8.17 -14.69 -1.18
CA ASP A 124 8.02 -16.10 -1.50
C ASP A 124 6.88 -16.68 -0.63
N PRO A 125 5.78 -17.20 -1.23
CA PRO A 125 4.66 -17.73 -0.47
C PRO A 125 5.00 -19.00 0.32
N SER A 126 6.15 -19.63 0.04
CA SER A 126 6.67 -20.77 0.80
C SER A 126 7.51 -20.37 2.01
N GLU A 127 7.89 -19.09 2.11
CA GLU A 127 8.67 -18.56 3.22
C GLU A 127 7.79 -17.78 4.20
N ILE A 128 8.05 -17.94 5.50
CA ILE A 128 7.35 -17.20 6.57
C ILE A 128 7.88 -15.76 6.65
N LEU A 129 9.16 -15.56 6.33
CA LEU A 129 9.79 -14.25 6.38
C LEU A 129 9.73 -13.61 4.99
N SER A 130 9.39 -12.33 4.94
CA SER A 130 9.39 -11.58 3.69
C SER A 130 10.73 -10.87 3.42
N GLY A 131 11.70 -10.99 4.33
CA GLY A 131 13.09 -10.52 4.13
C GLY A 131 13.35 -9.07 4.55
N GLY A 132 12.37 -8.38 5.13
CA GLY A 132 12.54 -7.05 5.70
C GLY A 132 13.05 -7.12 7.13
N PHE A 133 13.81 -6.11 7.53
CA PHE A 133 14.43 -6.03 8.85
C PHE A 133 14.30 -4.61 9.40
N MET A 134 13.86 -4.49 10.65
CA MET A 134 13.78 -3.20 11.34
C MET A 134 14.30 -3.28 12.77
N GLU A 135 14.73 -2.14 13.26
CA GLU A 135 15.15 -1.92 14.64
C GLU A 135 14.21 -0.93 15.32
N ILE A 136 13.90 -1.18 16.59
CA ILE A 136 13.22 -0.20 17.44
C ILE A 136 14.11 0.10 18.64
N ILE A 137 14.52 1.36 18.76
CA ILE A 137 15.30 1.86 19.89
C ILE A 137 14.34 2.23 21.02
N ARG A 138 14.39 1.45 22.10
CA ARG A 138 13.67 1.65 23.36
C ARG A 138 14.59 2.37 24.35
N SER A 139 14.71 3.68 24.24
CA SER A 139 15.55 4.48 25.15
C SER A 139 15.10 4.39 26.62
N ASP A 140 13.80 4.20 26.84
CA ASP A 140 13.18 4.04 28.16
C ASP A 140 13.59 2.72 28.85
N LEU A 141 13.79 1.65 28.08
CA LEU A 141 14.23 0.34 28.57
C LEU A 141 15.74 0.11 28.39
N GLY A 142 16.45 1.02 27.70
CA GLY A 142 17.86 0.88 27.38
C GLY A 142 18.17 -0.31 26.48
N VAL A 143 17.28 -0.64 25.52
CA VAL A 143 17.47 -1.76 24.58
C VAL A 143 17.18 -1.37 23.13
N VAL A 144 17.72 -2.17 22.20
CA VAL A 144 17.36 -2.14 20.78
C VAL A 144 16.69 -3.46 20.44
N CYS A 145 15.44 -3.39 19.98
CA CYS A 145 14.62 -4.51 19.56
C CYS A 145 14.80 -4.77 18.06
N TYR A 146 14.96 -6.03 17.67
CA TYR A 146 15.11 -6.46 16.30
C TYR A 146 13.87 -7.18 15.81
N TYR A 147 13.44 -6.87 14.60
CA TYR A 147 12.23 -7.42 14.01
C TYR A 147 12.44 -7.81 12.55
N ASP A 148 11.96 -9.01 12.20
CA ASP A 148 11.85 -9.50 10.84
C ASP A 148 10.43 -9.31 10.33
N SER A 149 10.29 -8.95 9.06
CA SER A 149 9.00 -8.88 8.41
C SER A 149 8.47 -10.27 8.07
N VAL A 150 7.17 -10.48 8.30
CA VAL A 150 6.47 -11.73 8.03
C VAL A 150 5.65 -11.60 6.74
N SER A 151 5.62 -12.66 5.93
CA SER A 151 4.75 -12.74 4.77
C SER A 151 3.30 -12.91 5.24
N LYS A 152 2.39 -12.03 4.79
CA LYS A 152 0.95 -12.21 5.01
C LYS A 152 0.49 -13.37 4.12
N PHE A 153 -0.01 -14.45 4.73
CA PHE A 153 -0.68 -15.56 4.05
C PHE A 153 -2.06 -15.14 3.52
#